data_AF-A0A9E5R3I8-F1
#
_entry.id   AF-A0A9E5R3I8-F1
#
_cell.length_a   1.000
_cell.length_b   1.000
_cell.length_c   1.000
_cell.angle_alpha   90.00
_cell.angle_beta   90.00
_cell.angle_gamma   90.00
#
_symmetry.space_group_name_H-M   'P 1'
#
loop_
_entity.id
_entity.type
_entity.pdbx_description
1 polymer ?
#
loop_
_entity_poly.entity_id
_entity_poly.type
_entity_poly.pdbx_seq_one_letter_code
_entity_poly.pdbx_strand_id
1 'polypeptide(L)' 'MPPYPVVGVKHSIQSNLARLIWLFQNGMLHLNPLITHRIQPAELLETYQGLRDSKDRYQGVIVRW' A
#
# COMPACT_ATOMS: atom_id res chain seq x y z
N MET A 1 8.49 1.38 -16.22
CA MET A 1 9.00 0.03 -15.87
C MET A 1 8.12 -1.02 -16.55
N PRO A 2 8.68 -2.09 -17.12
CA PRO A 2 7.88 -3.16 -17.72
C PRO A 2 7.09 -3.92 -16.64
N PRO A 3 5.89 -4.45 -16.96
CA PRO A 3 5.10 -5.24 -16.02
C PRO A 3 5.82 -6.52 -15.61
N TYR A 4 6.46 -7.19 -16.57
CA TYR A 4 7.17 -8.45 -16.40
C TYR A 4 8.69 -8.27 -16.61
N PRO A 5 9.53 -9.20 -16.13
CA PRO A 5 10.97 -9.17 -16.39
C PRO A 5 11.27 -9.22 -17.89
N VAL A 6 12.15 -8.35 -18.35
CA VAL A 6 12.62 -8.29 -19.74
C VAL A 6 14.14 -8.41 -19.75
N VAL A 7 14.69 -9.21 -20.66
CA VAL A 7 16.13 -9.41 -20.81
C VAL A 7 16.81 -8.05 -21.03
N GLY A 8 17.87 -7.77 -20.27
CA GLY A 8 18.60 -6.50 -20.32
C GLY A 8 17.99 -5.38 -19.47
N VAL A 9 16.83 -5.57 -18.85
CA VAL A 9 16.20 -4.56 -17.97
C VAL A 9 16.33 -4.98 -16.50
N LYS A 10 16.98 -4.13 -15.70
CA LYS A 10 17.31 -4.40 -14.28
C LYS A 10 16.06 -4.55 -13.37
N HIS A 11 14.96 -3.87 -13.70
CA HIS A 11 13.78 -3.80 -12.83
C HIS A 11 12.48 -4.02 -13.63
N SER A 12 11.59 -4.86 -13.09
CA SER A 12 10.20 -5.00 -13.53
C SER A 12 9.24 -4.80 -12.35
N ILE A 13 7.97 -4.50 -12.65
CA ILE A 13 6.94 -4.34 -11.60
C ILE A 13 6.83 -5.64 -10.80
N GLN A 14 6.77 -6.79 -11.48
CA GLN A 14 6.75 -8.10 -10.82
C GLN A 14 7.97 -8.34 -9.92
N SER A 15 9.19 -8.06 -10.40
CA SER A 15 10.41 -8.27 -9.60
C SER A 15 10.47 -7.36 -8.37
N ASN A 16 10.01 -6.11 -8.50
CA ASN A 16 9.94 -5.18 -7.37
C ASN A 16 8.88 -5.62 -6.36
N LEU A 17 7.69 -6.05 -6.81
CA LEU A 17 6.64 -6.59 -5.95
C LEU A 17 7.11 -7.84 -5.20
N ALA A 18 7.75 -8.78 -5.89
CA ALA A 18 8.30 -9.98 -5.27
C ALA A 18 9.30 -9.63 -4.16
N ARG A 19 10.17 -8.64 -4.39
CA ARG A 19 11.11 -8.15 -3.38
C ARG A 19 10.40 -7.50 -2.19
N LEU A 20 9.39 -6.67 -2.42
CA LEU A 20 8.62 -6.03 -1.35
C LEU A 20 7.89 -7.06 -0.48
N ILE A 21 7.28 -8.08 -1.11
CA ILE A 21 6.61 -9.18 -0.40
C ILE A 21 7.63 -9.96 0.43
N TRP A 22 8.80 -10.28 -0.14
CA TRP A 22 9.86 -10.97 0.60
C TRP A 22 10.32 -10.16 1.82
N LEU A 23 10.53 -8.85 1.68
CA LEU A 23 10.90 -7.98 2.80
C LEU A 23 9.84 -7.96 3.90
N PHE A 24 8.56 -7.92 3.51
CA PHE A 24 7.44 -7.97 4.46
C PHE A 24 7.40 -9.31 5.21
N GLN A 25 7.51 -10.43 4.51
CA GLN A 25 7.46 -11.77 5.10
C GLN A 25 8.64 -12.03 6.06
N ASN A 26 9.80 -11.44 5.79
CA ASN A 26 10.98 -11.57 6.64
C ASN A 26 11.05 -10.53 7.77
N GLY A 27 9.99 -9.74 7.99
CA GLY A 27 9.96 -8.71 9.04
C GLY A 27 10.92 -7.54 8.80
N MET A 28 11.48 -7.41 7.60
CA MET A 28 12.36 -6.30 7.21
C MET A 28 11.56 -5.06 6.77
N LEU A 29 10.26 -5.22 6.50
CA LEU A 29 9.34 -4.16 6.14
C LEU A 29 8.08 -4.24 7.01
N HIS A 30 7.84 -3.22 7.84
CA HIS A 30 6.66 -3.14 8.70
C HIS A 30 5.59 -2.24 8.08
N LEU A 31 4.47 -2.82 7.67
CA LEU A 31 3.35 -2.07 7.08
C LEU A 31 2.37 -1.51 8.12
N ASN A 32 2.29 -2.13 9.30
CA ASN A 32 1.35 -1.71 10.35
C ASN A 32 1.48 -0.23 10.75
N PRO A 33 2.68 0.36 10.90
CA PRO A 33 2.83 1.77 11.24
C PRO A 33 2.31 2.73 10.14
N LEU A 34 2.18 2.25 8.90
CA LEU A 34 1.67 3.05 7.79
C LEU A 34 0.13 3.07 7.74
N ILE A 35 -0.53 2.17 8.47
CA ILE A 35 -1.99 2.02 8.46
C ILE A 35 -2.55 2.80 9.65
N THR A 36 -3.11 3.99 9.39
CA THR A 36 -3.74 4.79 10.43
C THR A 36 -5.18 4.39 10.69
N HIS A 37 -5.92 3.98 9.65
CA HIS A 37 -7.33 3.62 9.79
C HIS A 37 -7.68 2.31 9.09
N ARG A 38 -8.57 1.54 9.70
CA ARG A 38 -9.22 0.37 9.11
C ARG A 38 -10.72 0.60 9.18
N ILE A 39 -11.37 0.67 8.01
CA ILE A 39 -12.77 1.09 7.89
C ILE A 39 -13.61 0.00 7.23
N GLN A 40 -14.91 0.04 7.46
CA GLN A 40 -15.91 -0.75 6.74
C GLN A 40 -16.34 -0.02 5.45
N PRO A 41 -16.95 -0.72 4.48
CA PRO A 41 -17.38 -0.09 3.22
C PRO A 41 -18.41 1.02 3.41
N ALA A 42 -19.20 0.96 4.49
CA ALA A 42 -20.18 2.00 4.84
C ALA A 42 -19.52 3.35 5.20
N GLU A 43 -18.27 3.33 5.68
CA GLU A 43 -17.54 4.52 6.15
C GLU A 43 -16.67 5.17 5.04
N LEU A 44 -16.76 4.63 3.82
CA LEU A 44 -15.85 4.95 2.72
C LEU A 44 -15.99 6.40 2.24
N LEU A 45 -17.23 6.90 2.18
CA LEU A 45 -17.52 8.27 1.76
C LEU A 45 -16.95 9.30 2.75
N GLU A 46 -17.24 9.11 4.05
CA GLU A 46 -16.74 9.99 5.12
C GLU A 46 -15.22 9.97 5.19
N THR A 47 -14.62 8.77 5.12
CA THR A 47 -13.16 8.64 5.19
C THR A 47 -12.47 9.23 3.96
N TYR A 48 -13.09 9.16 2.79
CA TYR A 48 -12.57 9.81 1.59
C TYR A 48 -12.54 11.35 1.73
N GLN A 49 -13.58 11.93 2.33
CA GLN A 49 -13.59 13.36 2.66
C GLN A 49 -12.49 13.69 3.68
N GLY A 50 -12.32 12.86 4.71
CA GLY A 50 -11.21 12.98 5.68
C GLY A 50 -9.82 12.93 5.04
N LEU A 51 -9.60 12.04 4.06
CA LEU A 51 -8.35 11.96 3.28
C LEU A 51 -8.05 13.23 2.49
N ARG A 52 -9.10 13.91 2.01
CA ARG A 52 -8.96 15.15 1.24
C ARG A 52 -8.63 16.33 2.14
N ASP A 53 -9.39 16.47 3.23
CA ASP A 53 -9.45 17.71 4.02
C ASP A 53 -8.63 17.64 5.32
N SER A 54 -8.17 16.45 5.74
CA SER A 54 -7.40 16.23 6.98
C SER A 54 -6.23 15.27 6.76
N LYS A 55 -5.35 15.62 5.80
CA LYS A 55 -4.18 14.82 5.39
C LYS A 55 -3.26 14.41 6.55
N ASP A 56 -3.22 15.20 7.61
CA ASP A 56 -2.39 14.97 8.79
C ASP A 56 -2.91 13.81 9.66
N ARG A 57 -4.21 13.47 9.56
CA ARG A 57 -4.85 12.37 10.29
C ARG A 57 -4.97 11.09 9.47
N TYR A 58 -5.06 11.21 8.15
CA TYR A 58 -5.30 10.08 7.25
C TYR A 58 -4.09 9.83 6.34
N GLN A 59 -3.21 8.92 6.73
CA GLN A 59 -2.05 8.49 5.92
C GLN A 59 -2.32 7.18 5.17
N GLY A 60 -2.67 6.11 5.89
CA GLY A 60 -2.98 4.81 5.29
C GLY A 60 -4.33 4.31 5.77
N VAL A 61 -5.30 4.33 4.87
CA VAL A 61 -6.65 3.83 5.13
C VAL A 61 -6.83 2.50 4.40
N ILE A 62 -7.21 1.46 5.14
CA ILE A 62 -7.56 0.16 4.56
C ILE A 62 -9.06 -0.06 4.72
N VAL A 63 -9.71 -0.38 3.61
CA VAL A 63 -11.09 -0.85 3.61
C VAL A 63 -11.10 -2.36 3.84
N ARG A 64 -11.82 -2.80 4.87
CA ARG A 64 -12.17 -4.20 5.04
C ARG A 64 -13.41 -4.47 4.19
N TRP A 65 -13.25 -5.29 3.16
CA TRP A 65 -14.35 -5.78 2.33
C TRP A 65 -15.06 -6.96 2.97
#